data_AF-A0A1Q5H5Y1-F1
#
_entry.id   AF-A0A1Q5H5Y1-F1
#
_cell.length_a   1.000
_cell.length_b   1.000
_cell.length_c   1.000
_cell.angle_alpha   90.00
_cell.angle_beta   90.00
_cell.angle_gamma   90.00
#
_symmetry.space_group_name_H-M   'P 1'
#
loop_
_entity.id
_entity.type
_entity.pdbx_description
1 polymer ?
#
loop_
_entity_poly.entity_id
_entity_poly.type
_entity_poly.pdbx_seq_one_letter_code
_entity_poly.pdbx_strand_id
1 'polypeptide(L)'
;MASHAERGMSAPPEVVFNTATDPDRSSAWLPERLRNSGTCRVEVVDADDMRARWSAADWSAEIDVEPAGAGGARVRLDLAGPDHDLADEILANLDREVADNLTAG
;
A
#
# COMPACT_ATOMS: atom_id res chain seq x y z
N MET A 1 9.39 7.01 14.83
CA MET A 1 8.62 5.84 15.32
C MET A 1 8.09 5.11 14.10
N ALA A 2 7.73 3.83 14.22
CA ALA A 2 7.15 3.06 13.14
C ALA A 2 5.92 2.33 13.64
N SER A 3 4.89 2.27 12.80
CA SER A 3 3.68 1.49 13.01
C SER A 3 3.60 0.44 11.92
N HIS A 4 3.11 -0.73 12.30
CA HIS A 4 2.72 -1.76 11.36
C HIS A 4 1.20 -1.87 11.38
N ALA A 5 0.62 -2.04 10.20
CA ALA A 5 -0.79 -2.33 10.02
C ALA A 5 -0.94 -3.52 9.08
N GLU A 6 -2.04 -4.23 9.21
CA GLU A 6 -2.31 -5.39 8.37
C GLU A 6 -3.80 -5.48 8.05
N ARG A 7 -4.11 -5.78 6.79
CA ARG A 7 -5.49 -5.92 6.33
C ARG A 7 -5.60 -7.01 5.27
N GLY A 8 -6.64 -7.82 5.38
CA GLY A 8 -7.06 -8.74 4.32
C GLY A 8 -7.88 -7.99 3.26
N MET A 9 -7.58 -8.23 2.00
CA MET A 9 -8.27 -7.65 0.84
C MET A 9 -8.93 -8.74 0.02
N SER A 10 -10.14 -8.47 -0.47
CA SER A 10 -10.94 -9.41 -1.27
C SER A 10 -10.55 -9.38 -2.76
N ALA A 11 -9.25 -9.37 -3.03
CA ALA A 11 -8.68 -9.28 -4.37
C ALA A 11 -7.44 -10.17 -4.49
N PRO A 12 -7.09 -10.63 -5.70
CA PRO A 12 -5.85 -11.37 -5.92
C PRO A 12 -4.62 -10.55 -5.50
N PRO A 13 -3.58 -11.18 -4.92
CA PRO A 13 -2.39 -10.48 -4.45
C PRO A 13 -1.69 -9.69 -5.56
N GLU A 14 -1.67 -10.21 -6.80
CA GLU A 14 -1.14 -9.51 -7.96
C GLU A 14 -1.89 -8.19 -8.26
N VAL A 15 -3.22 -8.18 -8.14
CA VAL A 15 -4.04 -6.99 -8.38
C VAL A 15 -3.80 -5.95 -7.30
N VAL A 16 -3.72 -6.39 -6.04
CA VAL A 16 -3.42 -5.54 -4.90
C VAL A 16 -2.04 -4.91 -5.05
N PHE A 17 -1.03 -5.73 -5.35
CA PHE A 17 0.35 -5.28 -5.52
C PHE A 17 0.49 -4.30 -6.71
N ASN A 18 -0.14 -4.59 -7.84
CA ASN A 18 -0.13 -3.71 -9.00
C ASN A 18 -0.83 -2.37 -8.66
N THR A 19 -1.98 -2.42 -8.01
CA THR A 19 -2.73 -1.21 -7.59
C THR A 19 -1.92 -0.35 -6.61
N ALA A 20 -1.19 -0.98 -5.69
CA ALA A 20 -0.33 -0.28 -4.76
C ALA A 20 0.86 0.36 -5.49
N THR A 21 1.54 -0.39 -6.36
CA THR A 21 2.76 0.06 -7.05
C THR A 21 2.52 0.98 -8.25
N ASP A 22 1.29 1.07 -8.74
CA ASP A 22 0.88 1.95 -9.83
C ASP A 22 1.02 3.44 -9.42
N PRO A 23 1.90 4.22 -10.08
CA PRO A 23 2.09 5.63 -9.78
C PRO A 23 0.82 6.47 -9.95
N ASP A 24 -0.03 6.14 -10.93
CA ASP A 24 -1.24 6.90 -11.23
C ASP A 24 -2.29 6.70 -10.13
N ARG A 25 -2.32 5.50 -9.53
CA ARG A 25 -3.26 5.13 -8.44
C ARG A 25 -2.71 5.37 -7.04
N SER A 26 -1.39 5.42 -6.87
CA SER A 26 -0.75 5.71 -5.59
C SER A 26 -1.29 6.97 -4.92
N SER A 27 -1.62 7.97 -5.74
CA SER A 27 -2.21 9.22 -5.30
C SER A 27 -3.64 9.09 -4.74
N ALA A 28 -4.39 8.06 -5.10
CA ALA A 28 -5.78 7.87 -4.69
C ALA A 28 -5.89 7.24 -3.29
N TRP A 29 -4.96 6.34 -2.93
CA TRP A 29 -4.99 5.66 -1.64
C TRP A 29 -4.04 6.27 -0.59
N LEU A 30 -2.98 6.98 -0.99
CA LEU A 30 -2.10 7.68 -0.06
C LEU A 30 -2.78 8.92 0.54
N PRO A 31 -2.82 9.06 1.88
CA PRO A 31 -3.33 10.25 2.54
C PRO A 31 -2.62 11.54 2.09
N GLU A 32 -3.38 12.64 2.01
CA GLU A 32 -2.86 13.96 1.63
C GLU A 32 -1.63 14.41 2.41
N ARG A 33 -1.56 14.07 3.70
CA ARG A 33 -0.40 14.42 4.54
C ARG A 33 0.90 13.83 4.01
N LEU A 34 0.89 12.52 3.71
CA LEU A 34 2.07 11.84 3.19
C LEU A 34 2.42 12.28 1.76
N ARG A 35 1.40 12.61 0.95
CA ARG A 35 1.60 13.18 -0.39
C ARG A 35 2.24 14.57 -0.35
N ASN A 36 1.91 15.38 0.64
CA ASN A 36 2.46 16.73 0.83
C ASN A 36 3.87 16.75 1.44
N SER A 37 4.31 15.64 2.04
CA SER A 37 5.67 15.49 2.60
C SER A 37 6.79 15.46 1.56
N GLY A 38 6.46 15.41 0.27
CA GLY A 38 7.42 15.58 -0.83
C GLY A 38 7.23 14.58 -1.95
N THR A 39 8.24 14.47 -2.82
CA THR A 39 8.23 13.51 -3.92
C THR A 39 8.35 12.09 -3.37
N CYS A 40 7.23 11.38 -3.35
CA CYS A 40 7.21 9.98 -2.99
C CYS A 40 7.77 9.13 -4.13
N ARG A 41 8.73 8.25 -3.81
CA ARG A 41 9.26 7.27 -4.76
C ARG A 41 8.83 5.88 -4.33
N VAL A 42 8.27 5.13 -5.27
CA VAL A 42 8.04 3.68 -5.14
C VAL A 42 9.22 2.91 -5.72
N GLU A 43 9.70 1.92 -4.98
CA GLU A 43 10.73 0.97 -5.41
C GLU A 43 10.21 -0.44 -5.15
N VAL A 44 10.14 -1.27 -6.20
CA VAL A 44 9.82 -2.70 -6.04
C VAL A 44 11.06 -3.38 -5.48
N VAL A 45 10.98 -3.82 -4.23
CA VAL A 45 12.09 -4.50 -3.54
C VAL A 45 12.21 -5.92 -4.06
N ASP A 46 11.07 -6.60 -4.19
CA ASP A 46 10.98 -7.95 -4.71
C ASP A 46 9.63 -8.13 -5.43
N ALA A 47 9.68 -8.45 -6.72
CA ALA A 47 8.45 -8.67 -7.50
C ALA A 47 7.87 -10.07 -7.29
N ASP A 48 8.70 -11.06 -6.95
CA ASP A 48 8.30 -12.44 -6.71
C ASP A 48 7.62 -12.57 -5.34
N ASP A 49 8.19 -11.92 -4.32
CA ASP A 49 7.61 -11.82 -2.98
C ASP A 49 6.56 -10.69 -2.85
N MET A 50 6.26 -9.97 -3.94
CA MET A 50 5.29 -8.84 -3.97
C MET A 50 5.55 -7.79 -2.88
N ARG A 51 6.82 -7.40 -2.76
CA ARG A 51 7.31 -6.40 -1.82
C ARG A 51 7.67 -5.11 -2.52
N ALA A 52 7.13 -4.01 -2.01
CA ALA A 52 7.44 -2.69 -2.50
C ALA A 52 7.65 -1.72 -1.34
N ARG A 53 8.50 -0.73 -1.59
CA ARG A 53 8.87 0.29 -0.63
C ARG A 53 8.61 1.66 -1.20
N TRP A 54 7.90 2.47 -0.43
CA TRP A 54 7.76 3.90 -0.61
C TRP A 54 8.75 4.63 0.26
N SER A 55 9.37 5.66 -0.30
CA SER A 55 10.25 6.55 0.44
C SER A 55 9.97 7.99 0.05
N ALA A 56 9.99 8.86 1.06
CA ALA A 56 9.90 10.31 0.94
C ALA A 56 10.97 10.94 1.84
N ALA A 57 10.96 12.27 1.95
CA ALA A 57 11.99 13.02 2.69
C ALA A 57 11.99 12.72 4.20
N ASP A 58 10.81 12.45 4.78
CA ASP A 58 10.56 12.36 6.22
C ASP A 58 9.84 11.06 6.64
N TRP A 59 9.42 10.23 5.68
CA TRP A 59 8.77 8.95 5.94
C TRP A 59 9.19 7.87 4.93
N SER A 60 9.00 6.61 5.31
CA SER A 60 9.10 5.46 4.43
C SER A 60 8.05 4.43 4.78
N ALA A 61 7.45 3.80 3.77
CA ALA A 61 6.52 2.70 3.97
C ALA A 61 6.99 1.46 3.21
N GLU A 62 6.79 0.29 3.76
CA GLU A 62 7.01 -0.98 3.06
C GLU A 62 5.70 -1.75 3.03
N ILE A 63 5.35 -2.33 1.88
CA ILE A 63 4.24 -3.28 1.77
C ILE A 63 4.77 -4.67 1.48
N ASP A 64 4.10 -5.63 2.07
CA ASP A 64 4.26 -7.06 1.82
C ASP A 64 2.89 -7.62 1.48
N VAL A 65 2.72 -8.14 0.27
CA VAL A 65 1.44 -8.68 -0.21
C VAL A 65 1.53 -10.19 -0.31
N GLU A 66 0.89 -10.87 0.62
CA GLU A 66 0.88 -12.33 0.67
C GLU A 66 -0.46 -12.88 0.15
N PRO A 67 -0.48 -14.03 -0.53
CA PRO A 67 -1.72 -14.71 -0.87
C PRO A 67 -2.48 -15.13 0.39
N ALA A 68 -3.77 -14.80 0.45
CA ALA A 68 -4.66 -15.24 1.51
C ALA A 68 -5.63 -16.31 1.02
N GLY A 69 -6.17 -17.11 1.95
CA GLY A 69 -7.19 -18.11 1.63
C GLY A 69 -8.44 -17.49 0.96
N ALA A 70 -9.16 -18.30 0.18
CA ALA A 70 -10.36 -17.91 -0.58
C ALA A 70 -10.14 -16.91 -1.75
N GLY A 71 -8.90 -16.80 -2.26
CA GLY A 71 -8.60 -15.98 -3.44
C GLY A 71 -8.42 -14.48 -3.13
N GLY A 72 -8.26 -14.15 -1.85
CA GLY A 72 -7.87 -12.80 -1.41
C GLY A 72 -6.37 -12.65 -1.21
N ALA A 73 -5.98 -11.51 -0.65
CA ALA A 73 -4.62 -11.19 -0.28
C ALA A 73 -4.55 -10.64 1.15
N ARG A 74 -3.41 -10.79 1.79
CA ARG A 74 -3.07 -10.19 3.08
C ARG A 74 -2.00 -9.14 2.81
N VAL A 75 -2.31 -7.88 3.10
CA VAL A 75 -1.36 -6.79 2.95
C VAL A 75 -0.87 -6.40 4.34
N ARG A 76 0.44 -6.45 4.52
CA ARG A 76 1.11 -5.82 5.65
C ARG A 76 1.76 -4.53 5.18
N LEU A 77 1.59 -3.46 5.96
CA LEU A 77 2.21 -2.16 5.73
C LEU A 77 3.02 -1.78 6.96
N ASP A 78 4.30 -1.50 6.77
CA ASP A 78 5.19 -0.96 7.79
C ASP A 78 5.49 0.50 7.47
N LEU A 79 4.91 1.44 8.22
CA LEU A 79 5.08 2.88 8.03
C LEU A 79 6.01 3.45 9.11
N ALA A 80 7.13 4.02 8.68
CA ALA A 80 8.06 4.76 9.54
C ALA A 80 8.01 6.25 9.21
N GLY A 81 7.90 7.10 10.22
CA GLY A 81 7.81 8.55 10.04
C GLY A 81 7.07 9.25 11.17
N PRO A 82 6.82 10.56 11.04
CA PRO A 82 6.00 11.32 11.99
C PRO A 82 4.54 10.84 11.97
N ASP A 83 3.93 10.67 10.79
CA ASP A 83 2.53 10.24 10.61
C ASP A 83 2.38 8.70 10.55
N HIS A 84 3.19 7.97 11.30
CA HIS A 84 3.14 6.50 11.40
C HIS A 84 1.77 5.95 11.83
N ASP A 85 0.96 6.72 12.55
CA ASP A 85 -0.40 6.39 12.96
C ASP A 85 -1.39 6.24 11.78
N LEU A 86 -1.03 6.71 10.58
CA LEU A 86 -1.86 6.58 9.38
C LEU A 86 -1.79 5.20 8.71
N ALA A 87 -0.99 4.25 9.22
CA ALA A 87 -0.80 2.94 8.59
C ALA A 87 -2.13 2.21 8.33
N ASP A 88 -3.04 2.21 9.30
CA ASP A 88 -4.38 1.57 9.15
C ASP A 88 -5.28 2.29 8.14
N GLU A 89 -5.18 3.62 8.06
CA GLU A 89 -5.93 4.45 7.12
C GLU A 89 -5.46 4.21 5.68
N ILE A 90 -4.13 4.14 5.48
CA ILE A 90 -3.51 3.82 4.19
C ILE A 90 -4.04 2.49 3.68
N LEU A 91 -4.01 1.44 4.52
CA LEU A 91 -4.55 0.14 4.12
C LEU A 91 -6.06 0.17 3.85
N ALA A 92 -6.83 1.05 4.52
CA ALA A 92 -8.27 1.17 4.30
C ALA A 92 -8.57 1.83 2.96
N ASN A 93 -7.77 2.84 2.60
CA ASN A 93 -7.88 3.50 1.31
C ASN A 93 -7.40 2.60 0.17
N LEU A 94 -6.33 1.82 0.38
CA LEU A 94 -5.86 0.86 -0.61
C LEU A 94 -6.90 -0.23 -0.89
N ASP A 95 -7.54 -0.77 0.16
CA ASP A 95 -8.63 -1.75 -0.01
C ASP A 95 -9.79 -1.18 -0.84
N ARG A 96 -10.15 0.09 -0.60
CA ARG A 96 -11.17 0.79 -1.41
C ARG A 96 -10.73 0.95 -2.86
N GLU A 97 -9.51 1.41 -3.11
CA GLU A 97 -8.98 1.61 -4.45
C GLU A 97 -8.89 0.29 -5.23
N VAL A 98 -8.51 -0.80 -4.56
CA VAL A 98 -8.50 -2.15 -5.14
C VAL A 98 -9.91 -2.61 -5.50
N ALA A 99 -10.89 -2.41 -4.62
CA ALA A 99 -12.29 -2.75 -4.90
C ALA A 99 -12.87 -1.93 -6.07
N ASP A 100 -12.52 -0.65 -6.15
CA ASP A 100 -12.89 0.23 -7.25
C ASP A 100 -12.23 -0.22 -8.57
N ASN A 101 -10.96 -0.61 -8.54
CA ASN A 101 -10.24 -1.15 -9.70
C ASN A 101 -10.87 -2.46 -10.22
N LEU A 102 -11.29 -3.35 -9.32
CA LEU A 102 -11.99 -4.58 -9.69
C LEU A 102 -13.38 -4.34 -10.30
N THR A 103 -14.07 -3.27 -9.89
CA THR A 103 -15.41 -2.93 -10.37
C THR A 103 -15.38 -2.17 -11.69
N ALA A 104 -14.28 -1.48 -12.00
CA ALA A 104 -14.09 -0.72 -13.22
C ALA A 104 -13.81 -1.58 -14.48
N GLY A 105 -13.64 -2.90 -14.32
CA GLY A 105 -13.30 -3.87 -15.37
C GLY A 105 -14.49 -4.60 -16.00
#